data_AF-A0AAU2KDW8-F1
#
_entry.id   AF-A0AAU2KDW8-F1
#
_cell.length_a   1.000
_cell.length_b   1.000
_cell.length_c   1.000
_cell.angle_alpha   90.00
_cell.angle_beta   90.00
_cell.angle_gamma   90.00
#
_symmetry.space_group_name_H-M   'P 1'
#
loop_
_entity.id
_entity.type
_entity.pdbx_description
1 polymer ?
#
loop_
_entity_poly.entity_id
_entity_poly.type
_entity_poly.pdbx_seq_one_letter_code
_entity_poly.pdbx_strand_id
1 'polypeptide(L)'
;METHTEATLPPPLAFSVPLQPPRPAPGGSAPPSQPQQQPTGHSTSTAERGSFCLAVCSCGWTGPARRSRDLARRDASRHTAG
;
A
#
# COMPACT_ATOMS: atom_id res chain seq x y z
N MET A 1 6.54 -60.43 -37.22
CA MET A 1 5.77 -59.18 -37.39
C MET A 1 5.11 -58.79 -36.07
N GLU A 2 5.60 -57.91 -35.23
CA GLU A 2 6.95 -57.57 -34.78
C GLU A 2 6.79 -57.38 -33.26
N THR A 3 7.87 -57.58 -32.51
CA THR A 3 7.98 -57.42 -31.06
C THR A 3 7.59 -56.02 -30.58
N HIS A 4 6.48 -55.86 -29.85
CA HIS A 4 6.27 -54.64 -29.07
C HIS A 4 6.93 -54.78 -27.70
N THR A 5 8.09 -54.15 -27.58
CA THR A 5 8.69 -53.75 -26.31
C THR A 5 7.80 -52.65 -25.72
N GLU A 6 7.14 -52.90 -24.59
CA GLU A 6 6.46 -51.82 -23.85
C GLU A 6 7.28 -51.48 -22.62
N ALA A 7 7.68 -50.22 -22.61
CA ALA A 7 8.66 -49.63 -21.72
C ALA A 7 8.16 -49.60 -20.27
N THR A 8 9.08 -49.93 -19.36
CA THR A 8 8.97 -49.67 -17.93
C THR A 8 8.53 -48.23 -17.70
N LEU A 9 7.30 -48.06 -17.19
CA LEU A 9 6.79 -46.77 -16.75
C LEU A 9 7.55 -46.39 -15.47
N PRO A 10 8.34 -45.30 -15.44
CA PRO A 10 8.89 -44.81 -14.18
C PRO A 10 7.74 -44.33 -13.28
N PRO A 11 7.88 -44.42 -11.95
CA PRO A 11 6.87 -43.93 -11.03
C PRO A 11 6.68 -42.41 -11.20
N PRO A 12 5.49 -41.86 -10.91
CA PRO A 12 5.31 -40.42 -10.95
C PRO A 12 6.21 -39.80 -9.89
N LEU A 13 7.20 -39.03 -10.33
CA LEU A 13 7.99 -38.18 -9.46
C LEU A 13 7.00 -37.21 -8.78
N ALA A 14 6.70 -37.48 -7.52
CA ALA A 14 5.94 -36.59 -6.66
C ALA A 14 6.72 -35.28 -6.57
N PHE A 15 6.34 -34.32 -7.41
CA PHE A 15 6.91 -32.98 -7.44
C PHE A 15 6.50 -32.27 -6.16
N SER A 16 7.29 -32.47 -5.11
CA SER A 16 7.09 -31.82 -3.82
C SER A 16 7.55 -30.38 -3.97
N VAL A 17 6.61 -29.51 -4.36
CA VAL A 17 6.81 -28.06 -4.31
C VAL A 17 6.95 -27.69 -2.83
N PRO A 18 8.10 -27.21 -2.35
CA PRO A 18 8.14 -26.65 -1.01
C PRO A 18 7.24 -25.41 -1.01
N LEU A 19 6.32 -25.31 -0.04
CA LEU A 19 5.60 -24.08 0.24
C LEU A 19 6.62 -22.99 0.55
N GLN A 20 7.01 -22.21 -0.46
CA GLN A 20 7.81 -21.02 -0.26
C GLN A 20 6.89 -19.97 0.37
N PRO A 21 7.24 -19.40 1.53
CA PRO A 21 6.54 -18.23 2.03
C PRO A 21 6.66 -17.10 1.00
N PRO A 22 5.64 -16.21 0.87
CA PRO A 22 5.73 -15.10 -0.05
C PRO A 22 6.95 -14.23 0.31
N ARG A 23 7.83 -14.00 -0.67
CA ARG A 23 8.95 -13.07 -0.52
C ARG A 23 8.37 -11.67 -0.33
N PRO A 24 8.67 -10.94 0.76
CA PRO A 24 8.32 -9.53 0.82
C PRO A 24 9.06 -8.80 -0.31
N ALA A 25 8.30 -8.11 -1.16
CA ALA A 25 8.83 -7.26 -2.23
C ALA A 25 9.73 -6.15 -1.65
N PRO A 26 10.72 -5.65 -2.42
CA PRO A 26 11.77 -4.79 -1.89
C PRO A 26 11.19 -3.45 -1.44
N GLY A 27 11.77 -2.91 -0.37
CA GLY A 27 11.48 -1.57 0.13
C GLY A 27 11.63 -0.52 -0.97
N GLY A 28 10.50 -0.14 -1.56
CA GLY A 28 10.33 1.19 -2.10
C GLY A 28 10.13 2.12 -0.92
N SER A 29 10.97 3.14 -0.79
CA SER A 29 10.90 4.16 0.24
C SER A 29 9.49 4.73 0.36
N ALA A 30 8.67 4.16 1.24
CA ALA A 30 7.57 4.92 1.82
C ALA A 30 8.28 6.05 2.59
N PRO A 31 8.12 7.33 2.23
CA PRO A 31 8.53 8.38 3.15
C PRO A 31 7.84 8.07 4.48
N PRO A 32 8.51 8.25 5.63
CA PRO A 32 7.87 8.04 6.90
C PRO A 32 6.58 8.88 6.92
N SER A 33 5.45 8.19 7.06
CA SER A 33 4.16 8.79 7.34
C SER A 33 4.33 9.70 8.55
N GLN A 34 4.40 11.01 8.35
CA GLN A 34 4.50 11.99 9.42
C GLN A 34 3.73 13.24 8.96
N PRO A 35 2.78 13.73 9.78
CA PRO A 35 3.11 14.15 11.13
C PRO A 35 2.48 13.26 12.20
N GLN A 36 3.34 12.50 12.88
CA GLN A 36 3.05 12.02 14.22
C GLN A 36 3.18 13.21 15.17
N GLN A 37 2.14 14.03 15.28
CA GLN A 37 1.99 14.98 16.37
C GLN A 37 0.66 14.62 17.01
N GLN A 38 0.72 13.83 18.08
CA GLN A 38 -0.42 13.54 18.93
C GLN A 38 -0.32 14.40 20.19
N PRO A 39 -0.85 15.63 20.19
CA PRO A 39 -1.23 16.32 21.40
C PRO A 39 -2.75 16.33 21.50
N THR A 40 -3.36 15.21 21.92
CA THR A 40 -4.79 15.14 22.37
C THR A 40 -5.82 15.94 21.54
N GLY A 41 -5.58 16.09 20.24
CA GLY A 41 -6.23 17.07 19.36
C GLY A 41 -6.05 16.66 17.91
N HIS A 42 -6.97 17.14 17.05
CA HIS A 42 -7.13 16.83 15.63
C HIS A 42 -5.80 16.44 14.92
N SER A 43 -5.70 15.24 14.34
CA SER A 43 -4.53 14.85 13.53
C SER A 43 -4.89 14.97 12.06
N THR A 44 -4.18 15.82 11.31
CA THR A 44 -4.46 16.06 9.89
C THR A 44 -3.39 15.46 8.99
N SER A 45 -3.83 14.86 7.89
CA SER A 45 -3.01 14.36 6.79
C SER A 45 -3.50 14.92 5.46
N THR A 46 -2.74 14.74 4.38
CA THR A 46 -3.16 15.12 3.02
C THR A 46 -3.28 13.89 2.13
N ALA A 47 -4.43 13.74 1.47
CA ALA A 47 -4.71 12.67 0.52
C ALA A 47 -4.72 13.21 -0.92
N GLU A 48 -4.11 12.47 -1.84
CA GLU A 48 -4.03 12.85 -3.26
C GLU A 48 -5.02 12.04 -4.09
N ARG A 49 -5.86 12.72 -4.88
CA ARG A 49 -6.80 12.13 -5.84
C ARG A 49 -6.52 12.68 -7.23
N GLY A 50 -5.52 12.10 -7.90
CA GLY A 50 -5.04 12.56 -9.21
C GLY A 50 -4.38 13.93 -9.11
N SER A 51 -4.91 14.92 -9.84
CA SER A 51 -4.42 16.31 -9.82
C SER A 51 -4.93 17.14 -8.64
N PHE A 52 -5.66 16.53 -7.71
CA PHE A 52 -6.20 17.20 -6.53
C PHE A 52 -5.59 16.64 -5.26
N CYS A 53 -5.40 17.51 -4.28
CA CYS A 53 -4.95 17.21 -2.94
C CYS A 53 -6.01 17.71 -1.95
N LEU A 54 -6.33 16.90 -0.95
CA LEU A 54 -7.32 17.18 0.08
C LEU A 54 -6.67 17.05 1.45
N ALA A 55 -6.99 17.94 2.38
CA ALA A 55 -6.74 17.70 3.78
C ALA A 55 -7.76 16.70 4.32
N VAL A 56 -7.34 15.77 5.17
CA VAL A 56 -8.20 14.86 5.91
C VAL A 56 -7.78 14.89 7.37
N CYS A 57 -8.72 14.86 8.29
CA CYS A 57 -8.45 14.75 9.71
C CYS A 57 -8.95 13.43 10.28
N SER A 58 -8.26 12.90 11.28
CA SER A 58 -8.70 11.76 12.07
C SER A 58 -10.05 11.97 12.77
N CYS A 59 -10.53 13.22 12.90
CA CYS A 59 -11.89 13.51 13.39
C CYS A 59 -13.00 13.29 12.35
N GLY A 60 -12.65 12.95 11.11
CA GLY A 60 -13.59 12.77 9.99
C GLY A 60 -13.76 14.01 9.10
N TRP A 61 -13.13 15.14 9.45
CA TRP A 61 -13.16 16.32 8.60
C TRP A 61 -12.36 16.11 7.31
N THR A 62 -12.88 16.60 6.19
CA THR A 62 -12.19 16.64 4.90
C THR A 62 -12.20 18.06 4.38
N GLY A 63 -11.02 18.58 4.09
CA GLY A 63 -10.83 19.89 3.49
C GLY A 63 -11.35 19.99 2.06
N PRO A 64 -11.58 21.21 1.54
CA PRO A 64 -11.95 21.42 0.15
C PRO A 64 -10.88 20.86 -0.79
N ALA A 65 -11.29 20.16 -1.85
CA ALA A 65 -10.38 19.66 -2.88
C ALA A 65 -9.61 20.82 -3.53
N ARG A 66 -8.27 20.81 -3.46
CA ARG A 66 -7.42 21.85 -4.07
C ARG A 66 -6.45 21.23 -5.06
N ARG A 67 -6.13 21.94 -6.15
CA ARG A 67 -5.07 21.53 -7.10
C ARG A 67 -3.66 21.74 -6.54
N SER A 68 -3.49 22.71 -5.64
CA SER A 68 -2.21 23.00 -5.00
C SER A 68 -2.07 22.22 -3.70
N ARG A 69 -0.99 21.43 -3.60
CA ARG A 69 -0.61 20.71 -2.38
C ARG A 69 -0.33 21.65 -1.21
N ASP A 70 0.27 22.82 -1.45
CA ASP A 70 0.52 23.83 -0.42
C ASP A 70 -0.76 24.47 0.12
N LEU A 71 -1.79 24.62 -0.72
CA LEU A 71 -3.11 25.05 -0.23
C LEU A 71 -3.76 23.96 0.64
N ALA A 72 -3.67 22.69 0.24
CA ALA A 72 -4.19 21.57 1.03
C ALA A 72 -3.47 21.42 2.39
N ARG A 73 -2.14 21.59 2.42
CA ARG A 73 -1.37 21.58 3.68
C ARG A 73 -1.76 22.74 4.60
N ARG A 74 -1.95 23.95 4.08
CA ARG A 74 -2.40 25.11 4.88
C ARG A 74 -3.80 24.91 5.47
N ASP A 75 -4.67 24.26 4.72
CA ASP A 75 -6.03 23.93 5.16
C ASP A 75 -6.02 22.92 6.32
N ALA A 76 -5.19 21.88 6.21
CA ALA A 76 -4.90 20.95 7.31
C ALA A 76 -4.35 21.67 8.57
N SER A 77 -3.39 22.58 8.41
CA SER A 77 -2.83 23.37 9.51
C SER A 77 -3.84 24.30 10.17
N ARG A 78 -4.77 24.89 9.40
CA ARG A 78 -5.85 25.72 9.96
C ARG A 78 -6.83 24.89 10.79
N HIS A 79 -7.13 23.67 10.34
CA HIS A 79 -8.04 22.78 11.06
C HIS A 79 -7.43 22.26 12.37
N THR A 80 -6.13 22.00 12.40
CA THR A 80 -5.41 21.58 13.63
C THR A 80 -5.24 22.71 14.66
N ALA A 81 -5.36 23.96 14.23
CA ALA A 81 -5.17 25.14 15.07
C ALA A 81 -6.47 25.73 15.68
N GLY A 82 -7.64 25.18 15.33
CA GLY A 82 -8.95 25.59 15.83
C GLY A 82 -9.56 24.56 16.76
#